data_AF-A0A1D9P7Q5-F1
#
_entry.id   AF-A0A1D9P7Q5-F1
#
_cell.length_a   1.000
_cell.length_b   1.000
_cell.length_c   1.000
_cell.angle_alpha   90.00
_cell.angle_beta   90.00
_cell.angle_gamma   90.00
#
_symmetry.space_group_name_H-M   'P 1'
#
loop_
_entity.id
_entity.type
_entity.pdbx_description
1 polymer ?
#
loop_
_entity_poly.entity_id
_entity_poly.type
_entity_poly.pdbx_seq_one_letter_code
_entity_poly.pdbx_strand_id
1 'polypeptide(L)'
;MKIINYLNYFFVGVPTILFLIGILKDSFLFFGLLSVIMTGLFQVTIGIKMLIDKPNDKFLMAYIIGVLTFFILWFICLITDYENPMFYILISTPPILAIYLSIIIYKKANK
;
A
#
# COMPACT_ATOMS: atom_id res chain seq x y z
N MET A 1 -5.89 -10.83 -15.05
CA MET A 1 -4.84 -10.19 -14.23
C MET A 1 -4.21 -8.95 -14.86
N LYS A 2 -4.07 -8.86 -16.19
CA LYS A 2 -3.48 -7.68 -16.87
C LYS A 2 -4.16 -6.35 -16.51
N ILE A 3 -5.50 -6.29 -16.51
CA ILE A 3 -6.26 -5.09 -16.11
C ILE A 3 -5.93 -4.67 -14.68
N ILE A 4 -5.93 -5.63 -13.74
CA ILE A 4 -5.56 -5.37 -12.33
C ILE A 4 -4.14 -4.84 -12.22
N ASN A 5 -3.20 -5.33 -13.05
CA ASN A 5 -1.83 -4.83 -13.09
C ASN A 5 -1.75 -3.37 -13.59
N TYR A 6 -2.49 -3.01 -14.65
CA TYR A 6 -2.56 -1.63 -15.12
C TYR A 6 -3.19 -0.69 -14.09
N LEU A 7 -4.28 -1.12 -13.45
CA LEU A 7 -4.89 -0.36 -12.35
C LEU A 7 -3.91 -0.19 -11.19
N ASN A 8 -3.17 -1.24 -10.81
CA ASN A 8 -2.16 -1.14 -9.76
C ASN A 8 -1.06 -0.13 -10.10
N TYR A 9 -0.57 -0.11 -11.36
CA TYR A 9 0.38 0.92 -11.79
C TYR A 9 -0.20 2.32 -11.72
N PHE A 10 -1.47 2.50 -12.09
CA PHE A 10 -2.14 3.78 -11.95
C PHE A 10 -2.21 4.21 -10.48
N PHE A 11 -2.71 3.35 -9.60
CA PHE A 11 -2.86 3.67 -8.17
C PHE A 11 -1.52 3.94 -7.50
N VAL A 12 -0.45 3.21 -7.81
CA VAL A 12 0.87 3.47 -7.20
C VAL A 12 1.59 4.66 -7.88
N GLY A 13 1.43 4.80 -9.19
CA GLY A 13 2.09 5.84 -9.98
C GLY A 13 1.58 7.25 -9.72
N VAL A 14 0.26 7.43 -9.59
CA VAL A 14 -0.37 8.73 -9.30
C VAL A 14 0.19 9.40 -8.03
N PRO A 15 0.13 8.79 -6.82
CA PRO A 15 0.70 9.40 -5.62
C PRO A 15 2.21 9.65 -5.77
N THR A 16 2.94 8.77 -6.45
CA THR A 16 4.38 8.95 -6.70
C THR A 16 4.65 10.22 -7.50
N ILE A 17 3.93 10.43 -8.60
CA ILE A 17 4.06 11.63 -9.43
C ILE A 17 3.61 12.88 -8.66
N LEU A 18 2.50 12.80 -7.91
CA LEU A 18 2.00 13.91 -7.11
C LEU A 18 2.98 14.32 -6.02
N PHE A 19 3.66 13.38 -5.35
CA PHE A 19 4.71 13.71 -4.39
C PHE A 19 5.92 14.35 -5.04
N LEU A 20 6.36 13.86 -6.21
CA LEU A 20 7.46 14.48 -6.96
C LEU A 20 7.15 15.92 -7.37
N ILE A 21 5.93 16.20 -7.84
CA ILE A 21 5.47 17.56 -8.13
C ILE A 21 5.34 18.37 -6.83
N GLY A 22 4.91 17.72 -5.74
CA GLY A 22 4.79 18.29 -4.41
C GLY A 22 6.07 18.91 -3.87
N ILE A 23 7.24 18.38 -4.24
CA ILE A 23 8.55 18.96 -3.89
C ILE A 23 8.71 20.37 -4.47
N LEU A 24 8.12 20.65 -5.63
CA LEU A 24 8.15 21.96 -6.28
C LEU A 24 6.97 22.84 -5.86
N LYS A 25 5.84 22.23 -5.47
CA LYS A 25 4.60 22.92 -5.12
C LYS A 25 3.82 22.14 -4.08
N ASP A 26 3.93 22.59 -2.83
CA ASP A 26 3.40 21.93 -1.63
C ASP A 26 1.92 21.53 -1.70
N SER A 27 1.09 22.26 -2.46
CA SER A 27 -0.33 21.92 -2.63
C SER A 27 -0.53 20.50 -3.18
N PHE A 28 0.43 19.97 -3.94
CA PHE A 28 0.37 18.62 -4.51
C PHE A 28 0.70 17.52 -3.50
N LEU A 29 1.35 17.84 -2.37
CA LEU A 29 1.59 16.87 -1.29
C LEU A 29 0.28 16.39 -0.68
N PHE A 30 -0.68 17.30 -0.47
CA PHE A 30 -2.01 16.95 0.02
C PHE A 30 -2.75 16.00 -0.92
N PHE A 31 -2.72 16.29 -2.24
CA PHE A 31 -3.30 15.40 -3.24
C PHE A 31 -2.57 14.04 -3.33
N GLY A 32 -1.26 14.03 -3.11
CA GLY A 32 -0.46 12.81 -3.00
C GLY A 32 -0.93 11.93 -1.84
N LEU A 33 -1.06 12.51 -0.64
CA LEU A 33 -1.56 11.80 0.55
C LEU A 33 -2.98 11.24 0.34
N LEU A 34 -3.89 12.02 -0.24
CA LEU A 34 -5.24 11.54 -0.57
C LEU A 34 -5.21 10.36 -1.54
N SER A 35 -4.31 10.41 -2.53
CA SER A 35 -4.13 9.33 -3.52
C SER A 35 -3.53 8.07 -2.90
N VAL A 36 -2.68 8.19 -1.86
CA VAL A 36 -2.17 7.04 -1.10
C VAL A 36 -3.31 6.29 -0.40
N ILE A 37 -4.31 7.00 0.15
CA ILE A 37 -5.49 6.35 0.77
C ILE A 37 -6.24 5.52 -0.29
N MET A 38 -6.47 6.08 -1.48
CA MET A 38 -7.10 5.36 -2.58
C MET A 38 -6.29 4.14 -3.03
N THR A 39 -4.96 4.26 -3.03
CA THR A 39 -4.04 3.15 -3.32
C THR A 39 -4.18 2.01 -2.31
N GLY A 40 -4.15 2.36 -1.02
CA GLY A 40 -4.32 1.40 0.06
C GLY A 40 -5.65 0.67 -0.04
N LEU A 41 -6.74 1.39 -0.25
CA LEU A 41 -8.07 0.80 -0.44
C LEU A 41 -8.08 -0.19 -1.61
N PHE A 42 -7.64 0.23 -2.79
CA PHE A 42 -7.57 -0.63 -3.97
C PHE A 42 -6.75 -1.90 -3.71
N GLN A 43 -5.55 -1.75 -3.16
CA GLN A 43 -4.63 -2.85 -2.95
C GLN A 43 -5.10 -3.83 -1.88
N VAL A 44 -5.71 -3.35 -0.79
CA VAL A 44 -6.30 -4.22 0.23
C VAL A 44 -7.46 -5.00 -0.37
N THR A 45 -8.38 -4.36 -1.10
CA THR A 45 -9.52 -5.04 -1.74
C THR A 45 -9.05 -6.10 -2.73
N ILE A 46 -8.12 -5.76 -3.61
CA ILE A 46 -7.58 -6.72 -4.59
C ILE A 46 -6.78 -7.83 -3.92
N GLY A 47 -5.97 -7.51 -2.91
CA GLY A 47 -5.20 -8.50 -2.16
C GLY A 47 -6.10 -9.52 -1.47
N ILE A 48 -7.16 -9.08 -0.80
CA ILE A 48 -8.16 -9.96 -0.18
C ILE A 48 -8.83 -10.83 -1.24
N LYS A 49 -9.31 -10.21 -2.34
CA LYS A 49 -9.98 -10.93 -3.43
C LYS A 49 -9.06 -12.02 -4.02
N MET A 50 -7.79 -11.70 -4.24
CA MET A 50 -6.81 -12.65 -4.75
C MET A 50 -6.50 -13.78 -3.75
N LEU A 51 -6.52 -13.50 -2.45
CA LEU A 51 -6.34 -14.52 -1.42
C LEU A 51 -7.57 -15.43 -1.32
N ILE A 52 -8.78 -14.91 -1.43
CA ILE A 52 -10.01 -15.73 -1.50
C ILE A 52 -9.96 -16.68 -2.69
N ASP A 53 -9.52 -16.19 -3.87
CA ASP A 53 -9.38 -17.02 -5.07
C ASP A 53 -8.27 -18.09 -4.92
N LYS A 54 -7.24 -17.82 -4.10
CA LYS A 54 -6.06 -18.69 -3.90
C LYS A 54 -5.63 -18.70 -2.43
N PRO A 55 -6.37 -19.38 -1.54
CA PRO A 55 -6.18 -19.27 -0.08
C PRO A 55 -4.84 -19.82 0.42
N ASN A 56 -4.24 -20.74 -0.33
CA ASN A 56 -2.95 -21.34 0.00
C ASN A 56 -1.73 -20.54 -0.52
N ASP A 57 -1.94 -19.37 -1.14
CA ASP A 57 -0.86 -18.54 -1.63
C ASP A 57 -0.17 -17.79 -0.47
N LYS A 58 0.99 -18.33 -0.06
CA LYS A 58 1.79 -17.80 1.05
C LYS A 58 2.20 -16.34 0.87
N PHE A 59 2.36 -15.86 -0.37
CA PHE A 59 2.74 -14.46 -0.62
C PHE A 59 1.55 -13.52 -0.38
N LEU A 60 0.34 -13.92 -0.80
CA LEU A 60 -0.87 -13.15 -0.51
C LEU A 60 -1.22 -13.19 0.97
N MET A 61 -1.02 -14.33 1.63
CA MET A 61 -1.20 -14.44 3.08
C MET A 61 -0.23 -13.50 3.84
N ALA A 62 1.05 -13.48 3.45
CA ALA A 62 2.04 -12.57 4.03
C ALA A 62 1.67 -11.10 3.81
N TYR A 63 1.17 -10.73 2.63
CA TYR A 63 0.66 -9.38 2.37
C TYR A 63 -0.47 -9.00 3.34
N ILE A 64 -1.50 -9.85 3.48
CA ILE A 64 -2.65 -9.56 4.35
C ILE A 64 -2.23 -9.50 5.82
N ILE A 65 -1.34 -10.39 6.27
CA ILE A 65 -0.77 -10.31 7.62
C ILE A 65 -0.06 -8.96 7.80
N GLY A 66 0.76 -8.53 6.85
CA GLY A 66 1.44 -7.24 6.90
C GLY A 66 0.47 -6.05 6.98
N VAL A 67 -0.64 -6.08 6.23
CA VAL A 67 -1.71 -5.07 6.29
C VAL A 67 -2.34 -5.05 7.69
N LEU A 68 -2.68 -6.21 8.26
CA LEU A 68 -3.26 -6.29 9.61
C LEU A 68 -2.27 -5.79 10.66
N THR A 69 -1.00 -6.19 10.57
CA THR A 69 0.07 -5.71 11.46
C THR A 69 0.22 -4.19 11.37
N PHE A 70 0.15 -3.60 10.17
CA PHE A 70 0.18 -2.14 10.01
C PHE A 70 -0.95 -1.45 10.78
N PHE A 71 -2.21 -1.90 10.61
CA PHE A 71 -3.34 -1.29 11.31
C PHE A 71 -3.28 -1.48 12.83
N ILE A 72 -2.80 -2.64 13.30
CA ILE A 72 -2.60 -2.88 14.74
C ILE A 72 -1.52 -1.95 15.30
N LEU A 73 -0.37 -1.83 14.62
CA LEU A 73 0.71 -0.93 15.03
C LEU A 73 0.27 0.53 15.01
N TRP A 74 -0.52 0.93 14.02
CA TRP A 74 -1.08 2.27 13.95
C TRP A 74 -1.94 2.57 15.17
N PHE A 75 -2.83 1.64 15.53
CA PHE A 75 -3.71 1.78 16.69
C PHE A 75 -2.93 1.85 18.00
N ILE A 76 -1.88 1.03 18.16
CA ILE A 76 -1.00 1.11 19.34
C ILE A 76 -0.31 2.47 19.40
N CYS A 77 0.25 2.94 18.27
CA CYS A 77 0.94 4.23 18.19
C CYS A 77 0.04 5.41 18.54
N LEU A 78 -1.25 5.36 18.17
CA LEU A 78 -2.25 6.36 18.54
C LEU A 78 -2.46 6.46 20.06
N ILE A 79 -2.22 5.38 20.81
CA ILE A 79 -2.47 5.32 22.26
C ILE A 79 -1.21 5.65 23.07
N THR A 80 -0.01 5.44 22.51
CA THR A 80 1.27 5.49 23.26
C THR A 80 2.12 6.74 23.06
N ASP A 81 1.54 7.84 22.58
CA ASP A 81 2.24 9.09 22.20
C ASP A 81 3.27 8.94 21.05
N TYR A 82 3.33 9.97 20.19
CA TYR A 82 3.97 9.91 18.86
C TYR A 82 5.51 9.93 18.85
N GLU A 83 6.19 10.09 19.99
CA GLU A 83 7.65 10.20 20.06
C GLU A 83 8.40 8.84 19.97
N ASN A 84 7.67 7.76 19.71
CA ASN A 84 8.24 6.42 19.62
C ASN A 84 8.92 6.18 18.25
N PRO A 85 10.15 5.60 18.18
CA PRO A 85 10.78 5.17 16.93
C PRO A 85 9.89 4.27 16.04
N MET A 86 8.84 3.66 16.59
CA MET A 86 7.78 3.00 15.84
C MET A 86 7.09 3.88 14.79
N PHE A 87 7.10 5.22 14.95
CA PHE A 87 6.51 6.13 13.97
C PHE A 87 7.17 6.03 12.59
N TYR A 88 8.50 5.89 12.53
CA TYR A 88 9.23 5.72 11.27
C TYR A 88 8.95 4.37 10.59
N ILE A 89 8.78 3.31 11.39
CA ILE A 89 8.35 2.00 10.90
C ILE A 89 6.94 2.12 10.31
N LEU A 90 6.05 2.83 11.01
CA LEU A 90 4.68 3.00 10.60
C LEU A 90 4.56 3.77 9.27
N ILE A 91 5.27 4.88 9.12
CA ILE A 91 5.20 5.70 7.89
C ILE A 91 5.80 5.01 6.67
N SER A 92 6.80 4.14 6.88
CA SER A 92 7.46 3.38 5.81
C SER A 92 6.73 2.08 5.42
N THR A 93 5.84 1.57 6.27
CA THR A 93 5.15 0.29 6.01
C THR A 93 4.21 0.35 4.79
N PRO A 94 3.35 1.38 4.60
CA PRO A 94 2.47 1.45 3.44
C PRO A 94 3.19 1.38 2.08
N PRO A 95 4.26 2.15 1.80
CA PRO A 95 4.94 2.02 0.51
C PRO A 95 5.61 0.66 0.31
N ILE A 96 6.14 0.03 1.38
CA ILE A 96 6.70 -1.33 1.31
C ILE A 96 5.62 -2.34 0.93
N LEU A 97 4.45 -2.30 1.59
CA LEU A 97 3.32 -3.17 1.27
C LEU A 97 2.81 -2.93 -0.15
N ALA A 98 2.79 -1.68 -0.60
CA ALA A 98 2.35 -1.32 -1.95
C ALA A 98 3.28 -1.87 -3.03
N ILE A 99 4.59 -1.77 -2.83
CA ILE A 99 5.59 -2.38 -3.72
C ILE A 99 5.46 -3.91 -3.69
N TYR A 100 5.30 -4.50 -2.50
CA TYR A 100 5.19 -5.95 -2.33
C TYR A 100 4.00 -6.53 -3.11
N LEU A 101 2.80 -5.97 -2.95
CA LEU A 101 1.63 -6.44 -3.71
C LEU A 101 1.78 -6.17 -5.21
N SER A 102 2.37 -5.04 -5.59
CA SER A 102 2.66 -4.73 -7.00
C SER A 102 3.50 -5.82 -7.67
N ILE A 103 4.54 -6.31 -6.98
CA ILE A 103 5.38 -7.42 -7.48
C ILE A 103 4.56 -8.70 -7.64
N ILE A 104 3.68 -9.03 -6.68
CA ILE A 104 2.81 -10.21 -6.76
C ILE A 104 1.86 -10.11 -7.97
N ILE A 105 1.21 -8.96 -8.14
CA ILE A 105 0.27 -8.71 -9.25
C ILE A 105 1.01 -8.82 -10.58
N TYR A 106 2.19 -8.18 -10.71
CA TYR A 106 2.99 -8.24 -11.92
C TYR A 106 3.38 -9.67 -12.30
N LYS A 107 3.89 -10.45 -11.34
CA LYS A 107 4.27 -11.86 -11.57
C LYS A 107 3.09 -12.72 -11.99
N LYS A 108 1.88 -12.45 -11.48
CA LYS A 108 0.66 -13.18 -11.85
C LYS A 108 0.03 -12.68 -13.16
N ALA A 109 0.38 -11.49 -13.64
CA ALA A 109 -0.14 -10.92 -14.89
C ALA A 109 0.72 -11.27 -16.12
N ASN A 110 2.00 -11.59 -15.89
CA ASN A 110 3.00 -11.90 -16.94
C ASN A 110 3.52 -13.34 -16.87
N LYS A 111 2.86 -14.20 -16.10
CA LYS A 111 2.93 -15.67 -16.21
C LYS A 111 1.67 -16.14 -16.90
#